data_AF-A0A1I8GIE0-F1
#
_entry.id   AF-A0A1I8GIE0-F1
#
_cell.length_a   1.000
_cell.length_b   1.000
_cell.length_c   1.000
_cell.angle_alpha   90.00
_cell.angle_beta   90.00
_cell.angle_gamma   90.00
#
_symmetry.space_group_name_H-M   'P 1'
#
loop_
_entity.id
_entity.type
_entity.pdbx_description
1 polymer ?
#
loop_
_entity_poly.entity_id
_entity_poly.type
_entity_poly.pdbx_seq_one_letter_code
_entity_poly.pdbx_strand_id
1 'polypeptide(L)'
;MFREETGFRHAMLCDPDAAIYKAIGCKCDELNGNNQDPTTSKHVKSGWLSGILSSTYRAMWYRDFKANLLLNGACLVLGPGKQVHSSHLDKGMFDQMPINAILEAVCGLTMSFPKDRRVLKV
;
A
#
# COMPACT_ATOMS: atom_id res chain seq x y z
N MET A 1 -2.45 16.58 11.31
CA MET A 1 -1.15 15.89 11.44
C MET A 1 -0.72 15.21 10.13
N PHE A 2 -1.11 13.97 9.80
CA PHE A 2 -0.55 13.27 8.61
C PHE A 2 -0.73 14.01 7.26
N ARG A 3 -1.93 14.54 6.99
CA ARG A 3 -2.20 15.28 5.73
C ARG A 3 -1.36 16.55 5.60
N GLU A 4 -1.18 17.27 6.70
CA GLU A 4 -0.43 18.52 6.77
C GLU A 4 1.07 18.26 6.63
N GLU A 5 1.57 17.20 7.28
CA GLU A 5 2.99 16.81 7.25
C GLU A 5 3.43 16.27 5.88
N THR A 6 2.57 15.46 5.24
CA THR A 6 2.90 14.82 3.96
C THR A 6 2.45 15.61 2.75
N GLY A 7 1.67 16.68 2.96
CA GLY A 7 1.03 17.43 1.87
C GLY A 7 0.06 16.57 1.05
N PHE A 8 -0.51 15.52 1.64
CA PHE A 8 -1.38 14.58 0.93
C PHE A 8 -2.64 15.27 0.40
N ARG A 9 -2.84 15.20 -0.91
CA ARG A 9 -3.90 15.97 -1.61
C ARG A 9 -5.19 15.20 -1.84
N HIS A 10 -5.19 13.89 -1.58
CA HIS A 10 -6.36 13.03 -1.80
C HIS A 10 -7.23 12.94 -0.55
N ALA A 11 -8.49 12.56 -0.75
CA ALA A 11 -9.41 12.30 0.35
C ALA A 11 -8.86 11.18 1.24
N MET A 12 -8.96 11.39 2.54
CA MET A 12 -8.51 10.44 3.55
C MET A 12 -9.68 10.21 4.49
N LEU A 13 -10.13 8.97 4.55
CA LEU A 13 -11.26 8.55 5.36
C LEU A 13 -10.75 7.63 6.45
N CYS A 14 -11.31 7.76 7.65
CA CYS A 14 -10.97 6.90 8.78
C CYS A 14 -12.08 5.86 8.94
N ASP A 15 -11.69 4.60 9.09
CA ASP A 15 -12.58 3.46 9.36
C ASP A 15 -12.30 2.94 10.78
N PRO A 16 -12.78 3.63 11.84
CA PRO A 16 -12.40 3.34 13.22
C PRO A 16 -12.80 1.92 13.67
N ASP A 17 -13.90 1.39 13.13
CA ASP A 17 -14.42 0.06 13.48
C ASP A 17 -13.89 -1.05 12.55
N ALA A 18 -13.03 -0.69 11.59
CA ALA A 18 -12.56 -1.56 10.51
C ALA A 18 -13.72 -2.21 9.73
N ALA A 19 -14.86 -1.53 9.62
CA ALA A 19 -16.07 -2.07 8.99
C ALA A 19 -15.88 -2.19 7.47
N ILE A 20 -15.31 -1.16 6.85
CA ILE A 20 -14.99 -1.16 5.41
C ILE A 20 -13.85 -2.15 5.15
N TYR A 21 -12.82 -2.14 6.00
CA TYR A 21 -11.69 -3.07 5.91
C TYR A 21 -12.15 -4.54 5.88
N LYS A 22 -13.03 -4.92 6.82
CA LYS A 22 -13.61 -6.27 6.88
C LYS A 22 -14.52 -6.56 5.69
N ALA A 23 -15.32 -5.59 5.27
CA ALA A 23 -16.23 -5.75 4.12
C ALA A 23 -15.50 -5.96 2.79
N ILE A 24 -14.32 -5.34 2.61
CA ILE A 24 -13.45 -5.55 1.44
C ILE A 24 -12.83 -6.96 1.45
N GLY A 25 -12.77 -7.61 2.62
CA GLY A 25 -12.17 -8.93 2.76
C GLY A 25 -10.65 -8.89 2.94
N CYS A 26 -10.09 -7.75 3.35
CA CYS A 26 -8.69 -7.67 3.73
C CYS A 26 -8.42 -8.59 4.93
N LYS A 27 -7.32 -9.36 4.86
CA LYS A 27 -6.96 -10.32 5.90
C LYS A 27 -5.81 -9.81 6.75
N CYS A 28 -5.86 -10.17 8.04
CA CYS A 28 -4.67 -10.28 8.85
C CYS A 28 -4.10 -11.68 8.65
N ASP A 29 -3.25 -11.88 7.64
CA ASP A 29 -2.56 -13.16 7.52
C ASP A 29 -1.38 -13.15 8.51
N GLU A 30 -1.27 -14.21 9.31
CA GLU A 30 0.01 -14.57 9.94
C GLU A 30 1.04 -14.70 8.82
N LEU A 31 2.31 -14.39 9.11
CA LEU A 31 3.43 -14.50 8.17
C LEU A 31 3.56 -15.95 7.66
N ASN A 32 2.69 -16.36 6.73
CA ASN A 32 2.83 -17.60 6.01
C ASN A 32 4.08 -17.43 5.18
N GLY A 33 5.11 -18.20 5.55
CA GLY A 33 6.48 -18.15 5.04
C GLY A 33 6.63 -18.50 3.56
N ASN A 34 5.73 -18.02 2.71
CA ASN A 34 5.89 -18.05 1.28
C ASN A 34 6.78 -16.89 0.87
N ASN A 35 8.07 -17.20 0.65
CA ASN A 35 9.05 -16.54 -0.22
C ASN A 35 8.53 -15.31 -1.00
N GLN A 36 8.24 -14.20 -0.33
CA GLN A 36 8.10 -12.91 -0.98
C GLN A 36 9.49 -12.28 -0.94
N ASP A 37 10.24 -12.49 -2.02
CA ASP A 37 11.55 -11.87 -2.19
C ASP A 37 11.36 -10.34 -2.23
N PRO A 38 11.94 -9.58 -1.28
CA PRO A 38 11.85 -8.12 -1.24
C PRO A 38 12.31 -7.45 -2.53
N THR A 39 13.14 -8.12 -3.33
CA THR A 39 13.64 -7.61 -4.62
C THR A 39 12.57 -7.56 -5.72
N THR A 40 11.48 -8.31 -5.57
CA THR A 40 10.38 -8.37 -6.55
C THR A 40 9.37 -7.23 -6.38
N SER A 41 9.35 -6.59 -5.21
CA SER A 41 8.44 -5.49 -4.93
C SER A 41 8.99 -4.18 -5.50
N LYS A 42 8.27 -3.59 -6.47
CA LYS A 42 8.59 -2.26 -7.03
C LYS A 42 8.55 -1.13 -5.98
N HIS A 43 8.03 -1.40 -4.78
CA HIS A 43 7.95 -0.47 -3.67
C HIS A 43 9.14 -0.56 -2.69
N VAL A 44 10.01 -1.56 -2.83
CA VAL A 44 11.16 -1.76 -1.94
C VAL A 44 12.44 -1.22 -2.60
N LYS A 45 13.09 -0.22 -1.99
CA LYS A 45 14.44 0.24 -2.37
C LYS A 45 15.52 -0.60 -1.69
N SER A 46 16.70 -0.70 -2.30
CA SER A 46 17.92 -1.37 -1.81
C SER A 46 18.50 -0.85 -0.47
N GLY A 47 17.83 0.07 0.23
CA GLY A 47 18.19 0.60 1.55
C GLY A 47 17.29 0.12 2.69
N TRP A 48 16.44 -0.88 2.47
CA TRP A 48 15.34 -1.28 3.36
C TRP A 48 15.75 -1.70 4.77
N LEU A 49 16.86 -2.43 4.97
CA LEU A 49 17.31 -2.80 6.33
C LEU A 49 17.56 -1.55 7.19
N SER A 50 18.22 -0.54 6.64
CA SER A 50 18.47 0.73 7.34
C SER A 50 17.21 1.59 7.46
N GLY A 51 16.36 1.60 6.44
CA GLY A 51 15.08 2.33 6.43
C GLY A 51 14.08 1.78 7.44
N ILE A 52 13.93 0.46 7.52
CA ILE A 52 13.15 -0.20 8.56
C ILE A 52 13.76 0.09 9.92
N LEU A 53 15.06 -0.17 10.12
CA LEU A 53 15.68 0.01 11.44
C LEU A 53 15.57 1.46 11.93
N SER A 54 15.73 2.45 11.04
CA SER A 54 15.58 3.86 11.40
C SER A 54 14.13 4.29 11.63
N SER A 55 13.18 3.75 10.86
CA SER A 55 11.74 4.02 11.04
C SER A 55 11.19 3.37 12.30
N THR A 56 11.56 2.10 12.59
CA THR A 56 11.22 1.43 13.85
C THR A 56 11.93 2.06 15.03
N TYR A 57 13.19 2.49 14.89
CA TYR A 57 13.87 3.25 15.95
C TYR A 57 13.15 4.55 16.27
N ARG A 58 12.78 5.35 15.25
CA ARG A 58 11.99 6.57 15.46
C ARG A 58 10.60 6.25 16.06
N ALA A 59 9.92 5.23 15.56
CA ALA A 59 8.62 4.80 16.08
C ALA A 59 8.68 4.20 17.50
N MET A 60 9.83 3.67 17.92
CA MET A 60 10.06 3.20 19.30
C MET A 60 10.23 4.38 20.27
N TRP A 61 10.86 5.48 19.81
CA TRP A 61 10.98 6.71 20.57
C TRP A 61 9.66 7.51 20.63
N TYR A 62 8.88 7.51 19.56
CA TYR A 62 7.52 8.07 19.52
C TYR A 62 6.49 6.99 19.87
N ARG A 63 6.23 6.82 21.17
CA ARG A 63 5.44 5.81 21.92
C ARG A 63 4.08 5.26 21.39
N ASP A 64 3.74 5.33 20.10
CA ASP A 64 2.43 4.92 19.55
C ASP A 64 2.48 3.88 18.42
N PHE A 65 3.46 2.96 18.41
CA PHE A 65 3.48 1.90 17.41
C PHE A 65 2.62 0.69 17.80
N LYS A 66 1.29 0.85 17.65
CA LYS A 66 0.33 -0.27 17.56
C LYS A 66 0.05 -0.67 16.11
N ALA A 67 0.98 -0.42 15.19
CA ALA A 67 0.80 -0.86 13.81
C ALA A 67 0.93 -2.39 13.77
N ASN A 68 -0.18 -3.07 13.54
CA ASN A 68 -0.16 -4.51 13.31
C ASN A 68 0.45 -4.75 11.93
N LEU A 69 1.70 -5.21 11.89
CA LEU A 69 2.44 -5.51 10.66
C LEU A 69 1.80 -6.65 9.83
N LEU A 70 0.85 -7.37 10.42
CA LEU A 70 0.08 -8.44 9.76
C LEU A 70 -1.13 -7.90 8.98
N LEU A 71 -1.44 -6.61 9.10
CA LEU A 71 -2.62 -6.03 8.47
C LEU A 71 -2.31 -5.73 6.99
N ASN A 72 -2.84 -6.56 6.09
CA ASN A 72 -2.65 -6.39 4.65
C ASN A 72 -3.58 -5.29 4.10
N GLY A 73 -3.11 -4.60 3.06
CA GLY A 73 -3.86 -3.57 2.35
C GLY A 73 -4.69 -4.10 1.19
N ALA A 74 -5.34 -3.17 0.48
CA ALA A 74 -6.03 -3.45 -0.77
C ALA A 74 -6.04 -2.21 -1.66
N CYS A 75 -6.08 -2.43 -2.97
CA CYS A 75 -6.26 -1.40 -3.98
C CYS A 75 -7.47 -1.74 -4.85
N LEU A 76 -8.42 -0.82 -5.01
CA LEU A 76 -9.64 -1.04 -5.79
C LEU A 76 -9.84 0.09 -6.80
N VAL A 77 -10.33 -0.27 -7.98
CA VAL A 77 -10.84 0.67 -8.99
C VAL A 77 -12.35 0.51 -9.06
N LEU A 78 -13.07 1.55 -8.64
CA LEU A 78 -14.52 1.58 -8.58
C LEU A 78 -15.08 2.33 -9.79
N GLY A 79 -16.13 1.77 -10.39
CA GLY A 79 -16.92 2.42 -11.43
C GLY A 79 -18.11 3.19 -10.86
N PRO A 80 -18.85 3.92 -11.70
CA PRO A 80 -20.11 4.54 -11.28
C PRO A 80 -21.11 3.49 -10.78
N GLY A 81 -21.76 3.80 -9.66
CA GLY A 81 -22.69 2.88 -8.99
C GLY A 81 -22.00 1.87 -8.08
N LYS A 82 -22.51 0.64 -8.04
CA LYS A 82 -21.98 -0.47 -7.19
C LYS A 82 -21.09 -1.41 -8.01
N GLN A 83 -20.22 -0.88 -8.85
CA GLN A 83 -19.37 -1.67 -9.74
C GLN A 83 -17.90 -1.59 -9.32
N VAL A 84 -17.27 -2.75 -9.16
CA VAL A 84 -15.82 -2.88 -8.97
C VAL A 84 -15.23 -3.29 -10.30
N HIS A 85 -14.43 -2.41 -10.91
CA HIS A 85 -13.76 -2.70 -12.20
C HIS A 85 -12.51 -3.56 -12.01
N SER A 86 -11.78 -3.35 -10.93
CA SER A 86 -10.63 -4.17 -10.55
C SER A 86 -10.36 -4.05 -9.05
N SER A 87 -9.76 -5.08 -8.47
CA SER A 87 -9.35 -5.13 -7.09
C SER A 87 -8.11 -5.99 -6.92
N HIS A 88 -7.19 -5.54 -6.08
CA HIS A 88 -6.07 -6.32 -5.57
C HIS A 88 -6.11 -6.29 -4.04
N LEU A 89 -6.16 -7.48 -3.43
CA LEU A 89 -6.00 -7.65 -2.00
C LEU A 89 -4.56 -8.07 -1.75
N ASP A 90 -3.81 -7.28 -0.99
CA ASP A 90 -2.41 -7.57 -0.72
C ASP A 90 -2.32 -8.91 0.05
N LYS A 91 -1.45 -9.81 -0.39
CA LYS A 91 -1.24 -11.11 0.29
C LYS A 91 -0.12 -11.06 1.34
N GLY A 92 0.55 -9.92 1.46
CA GLY A 92 1.66 -9.72 2.40
C GLY A 92 2.29 -8.36 2.23
N MET A 93 3.25 -8.05 3.09
CA MET A 93 3.91 -6.74 3.17
C MET A 93 4.58 -6.29 1.84
N PHE A 94 4.94 -7.23 0.97
CA PHE A 94 5.65 -6.93 -0.29
C PHE A 94 4.80 -7.07 -1.54
N ASP A 95 3.57 -7.57 -1.41
CA ASP A 95 2.60 -7.75 -2.50
C ASP A 95 1.73 -6.49 -2.70
N GLN A 96 2.32 -5.32 -2.51
CA GLN A 96 1.64 -4.04 -2.71
C GLN A 96 1.42 -3.78 -4.19
N MET A 97 0.20 -3.43 -4.59
CA MET A 97 -0.14 -3.10 -5.98
C MET A 97 0.23 -1.65 -6.33
N PRO A 98 1.16 -1.41 -7.28
CA PRO A 98 1.45 -0.06 -7.77
C PRO A 98 0.23 0.51 -8.51
N ILE A 99 -0.03 1.81 -8.35
CA ILE A 99 -1.18 2.47 -8.99
C ILE A 99 -1.19 2.32 -10.52
N ASN A 100 -0.03 2.35 -11.18
CA ASN A 100 0.03 2.16 -12.63
C ASN A 100 -0.40 0.75 -13.02
N ALA A 101 -0.02 -0.26 -12.25
CA ALA A 101 -0.34 -1.65 -12.57
C ALA A 101 -1.84 -1.95 -12.47
N ILE A 102 -2.53 -1.42 -11.45
CA ILE A 102 -3.99 -1.61 -11.35
C ILE A 102 -4.75 -0.80 -12.42
N LEU A 103 -4.27 0.38 -12.79
CA LEU A 103 -4.85 1.17 -13.86
C LEU A 103 -4.64 0.49 -15.23
N GLU A 104 -3.47 -0.08 -15.47
CA GLU A 104 -3.18 -0.90 -16.65
C GLU A 104 -4.13 -2.10 -16.74
N ALA A 105 -4.38 -2.77 -15.63
CA ALA A 105 -5.30 -3.90 -15.57
C ALA A 105 -6.75 -3.52 -15.94
N VAL A 106 -7.19 -2.30 -15.62
CA VAL A 106 -8.54 -1.82 -15.96
C VAL A 106 -8.62 -1.25 -17.38
N CYS A 107 -7.62 -0.48 -17.79
CA CYS A 107 -7.66 0.26 -19.05
C CYS A 107 -7.11 -0.55 -20.24
N GLY A 108 -6.40 -1.65 -20.01
CA GLY A 108 -5.73 -2.43 -21.05
C GLY A 108 -4.63 -1.66 -21.79
N LEU A 109 -4.17 -0.55 -21.24
CA LEU A 109 -3.19 0.36 -21.82
C LEU A 109 -2.04 0.58 -20.83
N THR A 110 -0.80 0.43 -21.29
CA THR A 110 0.39 0.72 -20.50
C THR A 110 0.41 2.19 -20.07
N MET A 111 0.34 2.42 -18.76
CA MET A 111 0.29 3.75 -18.15
C MET A 111 1.70 4.13 -17.69
N SER A 112 2.40 4.90 -18.52
CA SER A 112 3.71 5.45 -18.18
C SER A 112 3.59 6.95 -17.89
N PHE A 113 4.08 7.38 -16.73
CA PHE A 113 4.15 8.80 -16.35
C PHE A 113 5.60 9.29 -16.31
N PRO A 114 6.33 9.31 -17.45
CA PRO A 114 7.76 9.59 -17.48
C PRO A 114 8.12 11.05 -17.12
N LYS A 115 7.12 11.95 -17.12
CA LYS A 115 7.22 13.36 -16.75
C LYS A 115 6.76 13.64 -15.32
N ASP A 116 6.15 12.68 -14.63
CA ASP A 116 5.76 12.87 -13.23
C ASP A 116 7.00 12.69 -12.35
N ARG A 117 7.44 13.78 -11.72
CA ARG A 117 8.60 13.80 -10.82
C ARG A 117 8.45 12.85 -9.61
N ARG A 118 7.22 12.39 -9.32
CA ARG A 118 6.92 11.43 -8.24
C ARG A 118 7.10 9.97 -8.69
N VAL A 119 7.14 9.70 -9.99
CA VAL A 119 7.43 8.36 -10.50
C VAL A 119 8.94 8.19 -10.53
N LEU A 120 9.42 7.42 -9.57
CA LEU A 120 10.84 7.12 -9.41
C LEU A 120 11.28 6.21 -10.57
N LYS A 121 12.24 6.69 -11.37
CA LYS A 121 12.96 5.85 -12.33
C LYS A 121 13.96 5.01 -11.54
N VAL A 122 13.80 3.69 -11.62
CA VAL A 122 14.77 2.72 -11.11
C VAL A 122 15.85 2.55 -12.17
#